data_AF-A0A7L4CNE7-F1
#
_entry.id   AF-A0A7L4CNE7-F1
#
_cell.length_a   1.000
_cell.length_b   1.000
_cell.length_c   1.000
_cell.angle_alpha   90.00
_cell.angle_beta   90.00
_cell.angle_gamma   90.00
#
_symmetry.space_group_name_H-M   'P 1'
#
loop_
_entity.id
_entity.type
_entity.pdbx_description
1 polymer ?
#
loop_
_entity_poly.entity_id
_entity_poly.type
_entity_poly.pdbx_seq_one_letter_code
_entity_poly.pdbx_strand_id
1 'polypeptide(L)'
;YAPARCTAAQTSAEQGVLPPCHHHEAVHDSQLVPCTCPLFSCPWEGHLEVVVSHLRQTHRINILQGAEIVFLATDMHLPAPTDWIIMHSCLGHQFLLVLRKQEKYEGHPQFFATMMLIGTPTQADNFTYRLELNRNQRRLKWEATPRSVLECVDSVISDGDCLVLNTSLAQLFSDNGSLAIGIAITTSKVHNAEAEM
;
A
#
# COMPACT_ATOMS: atom_id res chain seq x y z
N TYR A 1 -6.52 -34.48 -14.43
CA TYR A 1 -5.12 -34.54 -14.88
C TYR A 1 -4.24 -34.18 -13.70
N ALA A 2 -3.51 -35.15 -13.14
CA ALA A 2 -2.45 -34.96 -12.16
C ALA A 2 -1.10 -35.23 -12.85
N PRO A 3 0.02 -34.68 -12.37
CA PRO A 3 0.97 -35.45 -11.56
C PRO A 3 1.71 -34.55 -10.51
N ALA A 4 2.58 -34.97 -9.58
CA ALA A 4 3.22 -36.23 -9.22
C ALA A 4 3.45 -36.27 -7.69
N ARG A 5 3.44 -37.47 -7.11
CA ARG A 5 3.86 -37.78 -5.74
C ARG A 5 5.40 -37.82 -5.64
N CYS A 6 5.95 -37.38 -4.51
CA CYS A 6 7.20 -37.92 -3.99
C CYS A 6 6.94 -38.53 -2.61
N THR A 7 7.00 -39.86 -2.56
CA THR A 7 7.11 -40.68 -1.35
C THR A 7 8.59 -40.87 -1.02
N ALA A 8 8.98 -40.62 0.23
CA ALA A 8 10.10 -41.33 0.84
C ALA A 8 9.79 -41.56 2.33
N ALA A 9 9.88 -42.83 2.71
CA ALA A 9 9.52 -43.39 4.00
C ALA A 9 10.58 -43.13 5.08
N GLN A 10 10.14 -43.30 6.32
CA GLN A 10 10.95 -43.24 7.54
C GLN A 10 12.06 -44.29 7.57
N THR A 11 13.23 -43.94 8.13
CA THR A 11 13.98 -44.76 9.11
C THR A 11 15.11 -43.94 9.75
N SER A 12 15.12 -43.97 11.09
CA SER A 12 16.25 -44.05 12.03
C SER A 12 17.38 -42.99 12.05
N ALA A 13 17.73 -42.65 13.29
CA ALA A 13 18.80 -41.75 13.71
C ALA A 13 20.20 -42.21 13.28
N GLU A 14 21.06 -41.27 12.89
CA GLU A 14 22.48 -41.17 13.32
C GLU A 14 23.11 -39.86 12.81
N GLN A 15 24.14 -39.39 13.53
CA GLN A 15 24.79 -38.09 13.43
C GLN A 15 25.47 -37.85 12.06
N GLY A 16 25.34 -36.63 11.52
CA GLY A 16 26.07 -36.22 10.32
C GLY A 16 25.97 -34.72 10.09
N VAL A 17 27.13 -34.06 10.02
CA VAL A 17 27.36 -32.63 9.88
C VAL A 17 26.63 -32.03 8.66
N LEU A 18 25.85 -30.97 8.88
CA LEU A 18 25.24 -30.15 7.82
C LEU A 18 26.32 -29.35 7.07
N PRO A 19 26.34 -29.32 5.72
CA PRO A 19 27.20 -28.40 4.98
C PRO A 19 26.68 -26.95 5.12
N PRO A 20 27.55 -25.92 5.07
CA PRO A 20 27.09 -24.54 5.11
C PRO A 20 26.37 -24.23 3.81
N CYS A 21 25.06 -24.03 3.88
CA CYS A 21 24.31 -23.39 2.80
C CYS A 21 24.79 -21.93 2.73
N HIS A 22 25.75 -21.68 1.83
CA HIS A 22 26.14 -20.34 1.43
C HIS A 22 24.87 -19.56 1.13
N HIS A 23 24.56 -18.59 1.98
CA HIS A 23 23.50 -17.62 1.72
C HIS A 23 23.96 -16.82 0.52
N HIS A 24 23.40 -17.14 -0.65
CA HIS A 24 23.41 -16.22 -1.76
C HIS A 24 22.54 -15.05 -1.30
N GLU A 25 23.16 -13.99 -0.82
CA GLU A 25 22.54 -12.66 -0.83
C GLU A 25 22.33 -12.32 -2.31
N ALA A 26 21.17 -12.72 -2.84
CA ALA A 26 20.71 -12.25 -4.12
C ALA A 26 20.44 -10.76 -3.95
N VAL A 27 21.37 -9.94 -4.43
CA VAL A 27 21.15 -8.52 -4.69
C VAL A 27 19.97 -8.46 -5.65
N HIS A 28 18.77 -8.24 -5.09
CA HIS A 28 17.54 -8.12 -5.86
C HIS A 28 17.64 -6.85 -6.69
N ASP A 29 17.87 -7.00 -8.00
CA ASP A 29 17.83 -5.86 -8.91
C ASP A 29 16.36 -5.42 -9.05
N SER A 30 15.99 -4.37 -8.31
CA SER A 30 14.66 -3.78 -8.29
C SER A 30 14.16 -3.34 -9.69
N GLN A 31 15.03 -3.33 -10.71
CA GLN A 31 14.69 -3.02 -12.10
C GLN A 31 13.93 -4.14 -12.84
N LEU A 32 13.87 -5.36 -12.29
CA LEU A 32 13.31 -6.53 -12.99
C LEU A 32 11.88 -6.93 -12.56
N VAL A 33 11.34 -6.36 -11.48
CA VAL A 33 9.99 -6.71 -11.01
C VAL A 33 8.95 -5.80 -11.69
N PRO A 34 8.00 -6.34 -12.47
CA PRO A 34 6.93 -5.54 -13.05
C PRO A 34 6.00 -5.01 -11.95
N CYS A 35 5.61 -3.75 -12.04
CA CYS A 35 4.53 -3.18 -11.25
C CYS A 35 3.20 -3.76 -11.72
N THR A 36 2.33 -4.15 -10.79
CA THR A 36 0.92 -4.42 -11.05
C THR A 36 0.10 -3.14 -10.88
N CYS A 37 -1.06 -3.05 -11.53
CA CYS A 37 -1.95 -1.93 -11.26
C CYS A 37 -2.46 -1.98 -9.80
N PRO A 38 -2.41 -0.85 -9.07
CA PRO A 38 -2.93 -0.75 -7.71
C PRO A 38 -4.43 -1.04 -7.56
N LEU A 39 -5.21 -1.02 -8.64
CA LEU A 39 -6.65 -1.30 -8.65
C LEU A 39 -6.93 -2.80 -8.80
N PHE A 40 -7.81 -3.32 -7.94
CA PHE A 40 -8.11 -4.74 -7.82
C PHE A 40 -8.62 -5.37 -9.14
N SER A 41 -9.39 -4.61 -9.93
CA SER A 41 -10.00 -5.10 -11.17
C SER A 41 -9.13 -4.91 -12.42
N CYS A 42 -7.93 -4.35 -12.31
CA CYS A 42 -7.09 -4.02 -13.46
C CYS A 42 -5.95 -5.03 -13.64
N PRO A 43 -5.92 -5.83 -14.72
CA PRO A 43 -4.89 -6.84 -14.95
C PRO A 43 -3.60 -6.25 -15.56
N TRP A 44 -3.37 -4.95 -15.44
CA TRP A 44 -2.23 -4.30 -16.08
C TRP A 44 -0.94 -4.58 -15.31
N GLU A 45 0.13 -4.83 -16.08
CA GLU A 45 1.49 -4.98 -15.59
C GLU A 45 2.44 -4.13 -16.46
N GLY A 46 3.48 -3.57 -15.85
CA GLY A 46 4.47 -2.80 -16.58
C GLY A 46 5.58 -2.23 -15.69
N HIS A 47 6.51 -1.49 -16.30
CA HIS A 47 7.60 -0.87 -15.56
C HIS A 47 7.15 0.36 -14.78
N LEU A 48 7.95 0.75 -13.78
CA LEU A 48 7.67 1.89 -12.91
C LEU A 48 7.43 3.18 -13.69
N GLU A 49 8.17 3.44 -14.77
CA GLU A 49 8.07 4.71 -15.52
C GLU A 49 6.71 4.91 -16.20
N VAL A 50 5.97 3.82 -16.46
CA VAL A 50 4.70 3.86 -17.19
C VAL A 50 3.47 3.74 -16.28
N VAL A 51 3.64 3.50 -14.98
CA VAL A 51 2.55 3.38 -14.00
C VAL A 51 1.64 4.61 -14.01
N VAL A 52 2.22 5.80 -13.97
CA VAL A 52 1.47 7.07 -13.91
C VAL A 52 0.67 7.29 -15.19
N SER A 53 1.27 7.00 -16.34
CA SER A 53 0.60 7.08 -17.64
C SER A 53 -0.57 6.13 -17.71
N HIS A 54 -0.38 4.87 -17.27
CA HIS A 54 -1.44 3.88 -17.19
C HIS A 54 -2.61 4.36 -16.31
N LEU A 55 -2.31 4.81 -15.09
CA LEU A 55 -3.29 5.30 -14.12
C LEU A 55 -4.12 6.49 -14.64
N ARG A 56 -3.47 7.45 -15.32
CA ARG A 56 -4.16 8.62 -15.88
C ARG A 56 -4.99 8.30 -17.10
N GLN A 57 -4.51 7.43 -17.98
CA GLN A 57 -5.16 7.17 -19.27
C GLN A 57 -6.28 6.13 -19.15
N THR A 58 -6.01 5.05 -18.40
CA THR A 58 -6.95 3.93 -18.24
C THR A 58 -8.00 4.24 -17.18
N HIS A 59 -7.58 4.79 -16.05
CA HIS A 59 -8.45 4.99 -14.88
C HIS A 59 -8.86 6.45 -14.66
N ARG A 60 -8.40 7.38 -15.53
CA ARG A 60 -8.76 8.81 -15.50
C ARG A 60 -8.53 9.47 -14.13
N ILE A 61 -7.48 9.03 -13.43
CA ILE A 61 -7.16 9.56 -12.11
C ILE A 61 -6.59 10.97 -12.24
N ASN A 62 -7.13 11.88 -11.44
CA ASN A 62 -6.62 13.24 -11.32
C ASN A 62 -5.38 13.28 -10.42
N ILE A 63 -4.47 14.20 -10.73
CA ILE A 63 -3.32 14.52 -9.88
C ILE A 63 -3.63 15.81 -9.14
N LEU A 64 -3.72 15.73 -7.81
CA LEU A 64 -3.84 16.88 -6.94
C LEU A 64 -2.45 17.37 -6.54
N GLN A 65 -2.32 18.69 -6.35
CA GLN A 65 -1.09 19.35 -5.92
C GLN A 65 -1.35 20.13 -4.64
N GLY A 66 -0.33 20.25 -3.80
CA GLY A 66 -0.41 20.97 -2.52
C GLY A 66 0.38 20.25 -1.42
N ALA A 67 0.70 20.97 -0.34
CA ALA A 67 1.38 20.38 0.82
C ALA A 67 0.43 19.46 1.62
N GLU A 68 -0.83 19.86 1.73
CA GLU A 68 -1.91 19.08 2.32
C GLU A 68 -3.11 19.13 1.37
N ILE A 69 -3.78 18.00 1.21
CA ILE A 69 -4.99 17.88 0.37
C ILE A 69 -6.08 17.13 1.15
N VAL A 70 -7.32 17.26 0.70
CA VAL A 70 -8.44 16.46 1.18
C VAL A 70 -8.96 15.62 0.03
N PHE A 71 -8.98 14.30 0.21
CA PHE A 71 -9.62 13.37 -0.69
C PHE A 71 -11.04 13.05 -0.20
N LEU A 72 -12.02 13.10 -1.10
CA LEU A 72 -13.41 12.72 -0.80
C LEU A 72 -13.74 11.42 -1.53
N ALA A 73 -13.80 10.31 -0.79
CA ALA A 73 -14.30 9.04 -1.30
C ALA A 73 -15.83 9.03 -1.24
N THR A 74 -16.50 9.12 -2.38
CA THR A 74 -17.98 9.06 -2.46
C THR A 74 -18.47 7.62 -2.58
N ASP A 75 -19.77 7.41 -2.42
CA ASP A 75 -20.40 6.12 -2.67
C ASP A 75 -19.83 4.95 -1.83
N MET A 76 -19.45 5.24 -0.58
CA MET A 76 -18.87 4.27 0.37
C MET A 76 -19.79 3.07 0.68
N HIS A 77 -21.05 3.15 0.27
CA HIS A 77 -22.06 2.11 0.39
C HIS A 77 -21.89 0.99 -0.65
N LEU A 78 -21.13 1.19 -1.73
CA LEU A 78 -20.88 0.19 -2.77
C LEU A 78 -20.35 -1.13 -2.16
N PRO A 79 -20.72 -2.30 -2.73
CA PRO A 79 -20.31 -3.60 -2.21
C PRO A 79 -18.79 -3.81 -2.34
N ALA A 80 -18.22 -4.66 -1.50
CA ALA A 80 -16.84 -5.12 -1.68
C ALA A 80 -16.74 -6.10 -2.89
N PRO A 81 -15.62 -6.14 -3.62
CA PRO A 81 -14.49 -5.21 -3.56
C PRO A 81 -14.77 -3.90 -4.29
N THR A 82 -14.39 -2.77 -3.70
CA THR A 82 -14.44 -1.44 -4.36
C THR A 82 -13.21 -0.64 -3.97
N ASP A 83 -12.63 0.08 -4.94
CA ASP A 83 -11.44 0.91 -4.77
C ASP A 83 -11.73 2.39 -5.02
N TRP A 84 -11.09 3.22 -4.21
CA TRP A 84 -11.01 4.67 -4.38
C TRP A 84 -9.54 5.06 -4.36
N ILE A 85 -9.12 5.82 -5.36
CA ILE A 85 -7.74 6.21 -5.52
C ILE A 85 -7.62 7.66 -5.95
N ILE A 86 -6.55 8.31 -5.51
CA ILE A 86 -6.19 9.65 -5.97
C ILE A 86 -4.67 9.77 -6.00
N MET A 87 -4.15 10.51 -6.98
CA MET A 87 -2.74 10.81 -7.06
C MET A 87 -2.47 12.18 -6.44
N HIS A 88 -1.46 12.25 -5.58
CA HIS A 88 -1.01 13.46 -4.91
C HIS A 88 0.44 13.74 -5.32
N SER A 89 0.67 14.90 -5.91
CA SER A 89 2.01 15.37 -6.29
C SER A 89 2.48 16.41 -5.28
N CYS A 90 3.55 16.08 -4.55
CA CYS A 90 4.19 16.97 -3.58
C CYS A 90 5.67 16.61 -3.40
N LEU A 91 6.49 17.55 -2.93
CA LEU A 91 7.92 17.32 -2.63
C LEU A 91 8.72 16.77 -3.84
N GLY A 92 8.29 17.06 -5.08
CA GLY A 92 8.94 16.55 -6.30
C GLY A 92 8.61 15.09 -6.65
N HIS A 93 7.72 14.44 -5.90
CA HIS A 93 7.31 13.06 -6.10
C HIS A 93 5.80 12.93 -6.30
N GLN A 94 5.39 11.76 -6.79
CA GLN A 94 3.99 11.39 -6.94
C GLN A 94 3.67 10.25 -5.98
N PHE A 95 2.58 10.42 -5.25
CA PHE A 95 2.08 9.45 -4.29
C PHE A 95 0.65 9.07 -4.67
N LEU A 96 0.27 7.83 -4.39
CA LEU A 96 -1.04 7.28 -4.66
C LEU A 96 -1.70 6.92 -3.35
N LEU A 97 -2.80 7.60 -3.00
CA LEU A 97 -3.69 7.08 -1.98
C LEU A 97 -4.46 5.91 -2.57
N VAL A 98 -4.47 4.79 -1.87
CA VAL A 98 -5.38 3.67 -2.14
C VAL A 98 -6.26 3.46 -0.93
N LEU A 99 -7.56 3.63 -1.12
CA LEU A 99 -8.60 3.22 -0.18
C LEU A 99 -9.34 2.04 -0.81
N ARG A 100 -9.23 0.86 -0.22
CA ARG A 100 -9.89 -0.37 -0.68
C ARG A 100 -10.91 -0.85 0.32
N LYS A 101 -12.13 -1.13 -0.14
CA LYS A 101 -13.12 -1.90 0.62
C LYS A 101 -13.04 -3.35 0.17
N GLN A 102 -12.71 -4.27 1.09
CA GLN A 102 -12.66 -5.70 0.80
C GLN A 102 -13.12 -6.52 2.02
N GLU A 103 -13.51 -7.77 1.77
CA GLU A 103 -13.85 -8.73 2.83
C GLU A 103 -12.61 -9.55 3.19
N LYS A 104 -12.13 -9.40 4.44
CA LYS A 104 -11.13 -10.31 5.00
C LYS A 104 -11.78 -11.57 5.57
N TYR A 105 -13.01 -11.42 6.06
CA TYR A 105 -13.87 -12.49 6.53
C TYR A 105 -15.23 -12.34 5.86
N GLU A 106 -15.86 -13.47 5.55
CA GLU A 106 -17.15 -13.51 4.85
C GLU A 106 -18.20 -12.64 5.57
N GLY A 107 -18.79 -11.70 4.83
CA GLY A 107 -19.81 -10.79 5.35
C GLY A 107 -19.29 -9.66 6.25
N HIS A 108 -17.96 -9.52 6.39
CA HIS A 108 -17.34 -8.47 7.20
C HIS A 108 -16.41 -7.58 6.37
N PRO A 109 -16.98 -6.66 5.56
CA PRO A 109 -16.20 -5.72 4.77
C PRO A 109 -15.49 -4.70 5.67
N GLN A 110 -14.23 -4.43 5.34
CA GLN A 110 -13.37 -3.42 5.96
C GLN A 110 -12.79 -2.51 4.89
N PHE A 111 -12.41 -1.30 5.31
CA PHE A 111 -11.68 -0.34 4.50
C PHE A 111 -10.22 -0.36 4.90
N PHE A 112 -9.33 -0.34 3.90
CA PHE A 112 -7.89 -0.33 4.03
C PHE A 112 -7.36 0.89 3.29
N ALA A 113 -6.63 1.77 3.97
CA ALA A 113 -6.12 3.00 3.40
C ALA A 113 -4.60 3.10 3.57
N THR A 114 -3.89 3.27 2.46
CA THR A 114 -2.42 3.41 2.44
C THR A 114 -1.97 4.41 1.38
N MET A 115 -0.83 5.06 1.62
CA MET A 115 -0.16 5.91 0.64
C MET A 115 1.02 5.16 0.03
N MET A 116 1.05 5.08 -1.29
CA MET A 116 2.12 4.45 -2.05
C MET A 116 2.96 5.52 -2.76
N LEU A 117 4.29 5.41 -2.74
CA LEU A 117 5.17 6.22 -3.57
C LEU A 117 5.29 5.62 -4.97
N ILE A 118 5.14 6.44 -6.02
CA ILE A 118 5.60 6.10 -7.37
C ILE A 118 7.13 6.28 -7.39
N GLY A 119 7.85 5.24 -6.96
CA GLY A 119 9.30 5.29 -6.72
C GLY A 119 9.81 3.99 -6.12
N THR A 120 11.09 3.92 -5.78
CA THR A 120 11.70 2.75 -5.13
C THR A 120 11.43 2.73 -3.62
N PRO A 121 11.58 1.56 -2.95
CA PRO A 121 11.46 1.49 -1.48
C PRO A 121 12.42 2.46 -0.77
N THR A 122 13.67 2.54 -1.23
CA THR A 122 14.68 3.48 -0.68
C THR A 122 14.28 4.94 -0.83
N GLN A 123 13.58 5.29 -1.92
CA GLN A 123 13.02 6.64 -2.05
C GLN A 123 11.88 6.86 -1.06
N ALA A 124 11.04 5.84 -0.84
CA ALA A 124 9.87 5.89 0.02
C ALA A 124 10.23 6.14 1.50
N ASP A 125 11.35 5.58 1.97
CA ASP A 125 11.89 5.78 3.32
C ASP A 125 12.14 7.25 3.69
N ASN A 126 12.32 8.12 2.69
CA ASN A 126 12.56 9.54 2.91
C ASN A 126 11.29 10.34 3.22
N PHE A 127 10.11 9.69 3.26
CA PHE A 127 8.84 10.36 3.46
C PHE A 127 8.03 9.75 4.60
N THR A 128 7.21 10.57 5.23
CA THR A 128 6.16 10.15 6.16
C THR A 128 4.86 10.72 5.64
N TYR A 129 3.82 9.89 5.56
CA TYR A 129 2.48 10.34 5.23
C TYR A 129 1.59 10.32 6.47
N ARG A 130 0.56 11.17 6.45
CA ARG A 130 -0.49 11.23 7.45
C ARG A 130 -1.84 11.14 6.76
N LEU A 131 -2.69 10.22 7.24
CA LEU A 131 -4.12 10.17 6.91
C LEU A 131 -4.92 10.62 8.12
N GLU A 132 -5.86 11.54 7.92
CA GLU A 132 -6.67 12.09 9.00
C GLU A 132 -8.16 12.08 8.63
N LEU A 133 -8.97 11.51 9.52
CA LEU A 133 -10.43 11.54 9.46
C LEU A 133 -10.94 12.42 10.58
N ASN A 134 -11.79 13.40 10.26
CA ASN A 134 -12.32 14.35 11.22
C ASN A 134 -13.83 14.49 11.05
N ARG A 135 -14.59 14.23 12.13
CA ARG A 135 -16.05 14.48 12.15
C ARG A 135 -16.59 14.49 13.57
N ASN A 136 -17.55 15.37 13.87
CA ASN A 136 -18.29 15.38 15.14
C ASN A 136 -17.38 15.34 16.40
N GLN A 137 -16.37 16.21 16.46
CA GLN A 137 -15.35 16.26 17.52
C GLN A 137 -14.50 14.98 17.69
N ARG A 138 -14.60 14.04 16.75
CA ARG A 138 -13.74 12.86 16.67
C ARG A 138 -12.67 13.10 15.64
N ARG A 139 -11.47 12.60 15.94
CA ARG A 139 -10.32 12.58 15.04
C ARG A 139 -9.69 11.20 15.08
N LEU A 140 -9.47 10.62 13.91
CA LEU A 140 -8.61 9.46 13.74
C LEU A 140 -7.43 9.89 12.87
N LYS A 141 -6.22 9.54 13.30
CA LYS A 141 -4.97 9.89 12.62
C LYS A 141 -4.11 8.64 12.47
N TRP A 142 -3.60 8.42 11.27
CA TRP A 142 -2.63 7.38 10.94
C TRP A 142 -1.40 8.03 10.33
N GLU A 143 -0.21 7.65 10.79
CA GLU A 143 1.08 8.11 10.27
C GLU A 143 1.98 6.90 10.01
N ALA A 144 2.59 6.85 8.82
CA ALA A 144 3.52 5.80 8.44
C ALA A 144 4.45 6.26 7.31
N THR A 145 5.45 5.44 7.00
CA THR A 145 6.26 5.58 5.78
C THR A 145 5.44 5.06 4.59
N PRO A 146 5.37 5.78 3.46
CA PRO A 146 4.68 5.25 2.28
C PRO A 146 5.43 4.02 1.76
N ARG A 147 4.70 3.02 1.23
CA ARG A 147 5.34 1.87 0.56
C ARG A 147 5.60 2.18 -0.91
N SER A 148 6.54 1.50 -1.54
CA SER A 148 6.74 1.63 -2.99
C SER A 148 5.64 0.89 -3.75
N VAL A 149 5.19 1.43 -4.88
CA VAL A 149 4.28 0.70 -5.79
C VAL A 149 4.87 -0.61 -6.32
N LEU A 150 6.18 -0.82 -6.22
CA LEU A 150 6.85 -2.08 -6.57
C LEU A 150 6.47 -3.23 -5.60
N GLU A 151 5.95 -2.90 -4.42
CA GLU A 151 5.66 -3.87 -3.36
C GLU A 151 4.24 -4.44 -3.42
N CYS A 152 3.43 -3.99 -4.40
CA CYS A 152 2.02 -4.33 -4.59
C CYS A 152 1.11 -3.95 -3.41
N VAL A 153 -0.04 -3.32 -3.71
CA VAL A 153 -1.01 -2.91 -2.69
C VAL A 153 -1.55 -4.11 -1.88
N ASP A 154 -1.75 -5.26 -2.52
CA ASP A 154 -2.29 -6.45 -1.86
C ASP A 154 -1.36 -7.00 -0.76
N SER A 155 -0.04 -6.89 -0.94
CA SER A 155 0.92 -7.25 0.11
C SER A 155 0.76 -6.35 1.32
N VAL A 156 0.76 -5.03 1.10
CA VAL A 156 0.62 -4.01 2.17
C VAL A 156 -0.66 -4.22 2.98
N ILE A 157 -1.78 -4.52 2.31
CA ILE A 157 -3.06 -4.81 2.97
C ILE A 157 -3.01 -6.14 3.74
N SER A 158 -2.40 -7.18 3.16
CA SER A 158 -2.31 -8.51 3.79
C SER A 158 -1.44 -8.49 5.04
N ASP A 159 -0.35 -7.71 5.02
CA ASP A 159 0.57 -7.51 6.14
C ASP A 159 -0.03 -6.64 7.25
N GLY A 160 -1.11 -5.92 6.95
CA GLY A 160 -1.76 -5.02 7.89
C GLY A 160 -1.02 -3.70 8.10
N ASP A 161 -0.09 -3.34 7.21
CA ASP A 161 0.69 -2.09 7.25
C ASP A 161 -0.08 -0.94 6.59
N CYS A 162 -1.29 -0.68 7.09
CA CYS A 162 -2.17 0.38 6.59
C CYS A 162 -3.23 0.79 7.61
N LEU A 163 -3.91 1.91 7.37
CA LEU A 163 -5.06 2.30 8.16
C LEU A 163 -6.23 1.37 7.86
N VAL A 164 -6.70 0.64 8.88
CA VAL A 164 -7.86 -0.25 8.78
C VAL A 164 -9.07 0.33 9.51
N LEU A 165 -10.21 0.40 8.82
CA LEU A 165 -11.49 0.80 9.38
C LEU A 165 -12.50 -0.31 9.15
N ASN A 166 -13.18 -0.76 10.20
CA ASN A 166 -14.41 -1.53 9.98
C ASN A 166 -15.53 -0.59 9.49
N THR A 167 -16.60 -1.19 8.96
CA THR A 167 -17.72 -0.41 8.40
C THR A 167 -18.34 0.55 9.43
N SER A 168 -18.50 0.13 10.69
CA SER A 168 -19.07 0.97 11.75
C SER A 168 -18.20 2.19 12.07
N LEU A 169 -16.88 2.03 12.10
CA LEU A 169 -15.94 3.13 12.33
C LEU A 169 -15.92 4.09 11.15
N ALA A 170 -15.93 3.58 9.91
CA ALA A 170 -16.01 4.41 8.71
C ALA A 170 -17.29 5.27 8.70
N GLN A 171 -18.43 4.72 9.16
CA GLN A 171 -19.70 5.46 9.25
C GLN A 171 -19.65 6.63 10.24
N LEU A 172 -18.89 6.54 11.33
CA LEU A 172 -18.73 7.65 12.28
C LEU A 172 -18.09 8.88 11.62
N PHE A 173 -17.19 8.65 10.67
CA PHE A 173 -16.45 9.69 9.93
C PHE A 173 -17.06 10.05 8.57
N SER A 174 -18.03 9.26 8.08
CA SER A 174 -18.68 9.52 6.80
C SER A 174 -19.86 10.48 6.92
N ASP A 175 -20.10 11.26 5.88
CA ASP A 175 -21.26 12.14 5.73
C ASP A 175 -21.95 11.86 4.39
N ASN A 176 -23.25 11.55 4.41
CA ASN A 176 -24.04 11.17 3.23
C ASN A 176 -23.33 10.17 2.30
N GLY A 177 -22.75 9.11 2.86
CA GLY A 177 -22.05 8.08 2.09
C GLY A 177 -20.69 8.50 1.53
N SER A 178 -20.16 9.64 1.95
CA SER A 178 -18.83 10.12 1.56
C SER A 178 -17.87 10.16 2.76
N LEU A 179 -16.64 9.72 2.57
CA LEU A 179 -15.56 9.78 3.57
C LEU A 179 -14.50 10.79 3.13
N ALA A 180 -14.30 11.83 3.95
CA ALA A 180 -13.23 12.80 3.74
C ALA A 180 -11.95 12.36 4.45
N ILE A 181 -10.84 12.32 3.72
CA ILE A 181 -9.52 11.93 4.20
C ILE A 181 -8.56 13.09 3.97
N GLY A 182 -8.10 13.71 5.05
CA GLY A 182 -6.98 14.66 5.01
C GLY A 182 -5.68 13.90 4.77
N ILE A 183 -4.88 14.37 3.81
CA ILE A 183 -3.61 13.77 3.41
C ILE A 183 -2.52 14.82 3.54
N ALA A 184 -1.46 14.48 4.26
CA ALA A 184 -0.25 15.29 4.34
C ALA A 184 0.97 14.39 4.13
N ILE A 185 1.99 14.91 3.46
CA ILE A 185 3.26 14.22 3.24
C ILE A 185 4.38 15.15 3.66
N THR A 186 5.30 14.63 4.47
CA THR A 186 6.49 15.34 4.93
C THR A 186 7.73 14.51 4.65
N THR A 187 8.88 15.16 4.53
CA THR A 187 10.16 14.44 4.55
C THR A 187 10.37 13.80 5.92
N SER A 188 10.76 12.53 5.95
CA SER A 188 11.19 11.85 7.17
C SER A 188 12.37 12.61 7.77
N LYS A 189 12.33 12.90 9.07
CA LYS A 189 13.52 13.38 9.77
C LYS A 189 14.50 12.23 9.86
N VAL A 190 15.41 12.12 8.90
CA VAL A 190 16.63 11.33 9.10
C VAL A 190 17.28 11.87 10.38
N HIS A 191 17.65 10.99 11.31
CA HIS A 191 18.46 11.37 12.47
C HIS A 191 19.77 12.01 11.97
N ASN A 192 19.76 13.32 11.75
CA ASN A 192 20.97 14.14 11.71
C ASN A 192 21.35 14.42 13.17
N ALA A 193 21.77 13.37 13.87
CA ALA A 193 22.39 13.42 15.18
C ALA A 193 23.86 13.01 15.04
N GLU A 194 24.57 13.61 14.09
CA GLU A 194 26.02 13.49 13.93
C GLU A 194 26.55 14.64 13.04
N ALA A 195 26.26 15.89 13.43
CA ALA A 195 26.92 17.07 12.88
C ALA A 195 26.87 18.26 13.84
N GLU A 196 27.07 18.02 15.14
CA GLU A 196 27.57 19.04 16.07
C GLU A 196 28.63 18.36 16.95
N MET A 197 29.85 18.23 16.39
CA MET A 197 31.10 18.11 17.14
C MET A 197 31.80 19.46 17.11
#